data_AF-A0A256GCM0-F1
#
_entry.id   AF-A0A256GCM0-F1
#
_cell.length_a   1.000
_cell.length_b   1.000
_cell.length_c   1.000
_cell.angle_alpha   90.00
_cell.angle_beta   90.00
_cell.angle_gamma   90.00
#
_symmetry.space_group_name_H-M   'P 1'
#
loop_
_entity.id
_entity.type
_entity.pdbx_description
1 polymer ?
#
loop_
_entity_poly.entity_id
_entity_poly.type
_entity_poly.pdbx_seq_one_letter_code
_entity_poly.pdbx_strand_id
1 'polypeptide(L)'
;MAKGWYLSGEFKRRMLRLPEKVRKDTNRAIEQNADEWVRVSRSMAPVDPKDGIHLKPSIRHYETETGGQVVRAGGEATTRPVKDGQSATYDYALAQEFGTQEMAANPFFWPAYRLFKKKFASRRSRAMNKAIKDFNNGQ
;
A
#
# COMPACT_ATOMS: atom_id res chain seq x y z
N MET A 1 32.47 13.13 -41.49
CA MET A 1 32.39 13.48 -40.06
C MET A 1 31.05 13.00 -39.53
N ALA A 2 31.04 11.93 -38.73
CA ALA A 2 29.82 11.42 -38.14
C ALA A 2 29.22 12.46 -37.19
N LYS A 3 27.96 12.87 -37.42
CA LYS A 3 27.20 13.70 -36.47
C LYS A 3 27.11 12.92 -35.16
N GLY A 4 28.02 13.20 -34.23
CA GLY A 4 28.01 12.61 -32.91
C GLY A 4 26.67 12.94 -32.27
N TRP A 5 25.96 11.89 -31.88
CA TRP A 5 24.70 11.91 -31.14
C TRP A 5 24.91 12.44 -29.71
N TYR A 6 25.50 13.64 -29.58
CA TYR A 6 25.67 14.28 -28.30
C TYR A 6 24.32 14.88 -27.91
N LEU A 7 23.60 14.13 -27.08
CA LEU A 7 22.50 14.64 -26.26
C LEU A 7 22.91 16.03 -25.74
N SER A 8 22.18 17.07 -26.15
CA SER A 8 22.50 18.45 -25.78
C SER A 8 22.66 18.54 -24.26
N GLY A 9 23.53 19.43 -23.76
CA GLY A 9 23.70 19.60 -22.30
C GLY A 9 22.37 19.94 -21.61
N GLU A 10 21.46 20.59 -22.32
CA GLU A 10 20.08 20.81 -21.91
C GLU A 10 19.27 19.50 -21.81
N PHE A 11 19.33 18.63 -22.82
CA PHE A 11 18.67 17.32 -22.78
C PHE A 11 19.16 16.46 -21.62
N LYS A 12 20.48 16.43 -21.36
CA LYS A 12 21.05 15.70 -20.21
C LYS A 12 20.51 16.23 -18.88
N ARG A 13 20.49 17.55 -18.69
CA ARG A 13 19.93 18.20 -17.49
C ARG A 13 18.43 17.91 -17.31
N ARG A 14 17.68 17.88 -18.42
CA ARG A 14 16.27 17.52 -18.43
C ARG A 14 16.09 16.06 -18.01
N MET A 15 16.77 15.11 -18.65
CA MET A 15 16.71 13.68 -18.32
C MET A 15 17.01 13.36 -16.85
N LEU A 16 17.94 14.09 -16.22
CA LEU A 16 18.25 13.91 -14.80
C LEU A 16 17.07 14.22 -13.87
N ARG A 17 16.10 15.04 -14.30
CA ARG A 17 14.89 15.39 -13.52
C ARG A 17 13.71 14.46 -13.75
N LEU A 18 13.74 13.65 -14.81
CA LEU A 18 12.66 12.71 -15.14
C LEU A 18 12.37 11.73 -13.98
N PRO A 19 13.37 11.11 -13.32
CA PRO A 19 13.11 10.16 -12.25
C PRO A 19 12.36 10.77 -11.07
N GLU A 20 12.65 12.03 -10.71
CA GLU A 20 12.02 12.69 -9.58
C GLU A 20 10.52 12.95 -9.83
N LYS A 21 10.18 13.54 -10.97
CA LYS A 21 8.77 13.81 -11.35
C LYS A 21 7.99 12.51 -11.49
N VAL A 22 8.56 11.50 -12.17
CA VAL A 22 7.91 10.20 -12.34
C VAL A 22 7.70 9.51 -11.01
N ARG A 23 8.69 9.54 -10.10
CA ARG A 23 8.55 8.99 -8.74
C ARG A 23 7.44 9.68 -7.97
N LYS A 24 7.39 11.02 -7.98
CA LYS A 24 6.38 11.80 -7.26
C LYS A 24 4.96 11.44 -7.71
N ASP A 25 4.69 11.48 -9.00
CA ASP A 25 3.36 11.21 -9.54
C ASP A 25 2.95 9.74 -9.38
N THR A 26 3.92 8.82 -9.50
CA THR A 26 3.69 7.40 -9.27
C THR A 26 3.42 7.11 -7.80
N ASN A 27 4.16 7.72 -6.87
CA ASN A 27 3.97 7.56 -5.42
C ASN A 27 2.60 8.08 -4.98
N ARG A 28 2.16 9.22 -5.51
CA ARG A 28 0.80 9.73 -5.27
C ARG A 28 -0.27 8.73 -5.70
N ALA A 29 -0.09 8.06 -6.84
CA ALA A 29 -1.01 7.03 -7.30
C ALA A 29 -0.97 5.76 -6.42
N ILE A 30 0.20 5.43 -5.84
CA ILE A 30 0.37 4.32 -4.91
C ILE A 30 -0.27 4.64 -3.56
N GLU A 31 -0.12 5.86 -3.04
CA GLU A 31 -0.81 6.36 -1.85
C GLU A 31 -2.33 6.24 -1.99
N GLN A 32 -2.89 6.70 -3.10
CA GLN A 32 -4.31 6.50 -3.39
C GLN A 32 -4.73 5.04 -3.41
N ASN A 33 -3.89 4.12 -3.91
CA ASN A 33 -4.19 2.69 -3.83
C ASN A 33 -4.23 2.21 -2.37
N ALA A 34 -3.28 2.65 -1.55
CA ALA A 34 -3.18 2.29 -0.16
C ALA A 34 -4.39 2.80 0.65
N ASP A 35 -4.80 4.06 0.46
CA ASP A 35 -6.00 4.64 1.06
C ASP A 35 -7.26 3.84 0.73
N GLU A 36 -7.43 3.48 -0.54
CA GLU A 36 -8.58 2.68 -0.98
C GLU A 36 -8.58 1.28 -0.36
N TRP A 37 -7.41 0.66 -0.26
CA TRP A 37 -7.28 -0.65 0.37
C TRP A 37 -7.62 -0.58 1.86
N VAL A 38 -7.03 0.37 2.60
CA VAL A 38 -7.31 0.56 4.03
C VAL A 38 -8.79 0.81 4.27
N ARG A 39 -9.41 1.69 3.48
CA ARG A 39 -10.84 2.02 3.63
C ARG A 39 -11.73 0.79 3.46
N VAL A 40 -11.51 -0.01 2.42
CA VAL A 40 -12.34 -1.19 2.16
C VAL A 40 -12.07 -2.31 3.16
N SER A 41 -10.80 -2.54 3.51
CA SER A 41 -10.45 -3.49 4.57
C SER A 41 -11.12 -3.12 5.90
N ARG A 42 -11.18 -1.83 6.25
CA ARG A 42 -11.90 -1.34 7.45
C ARG A 42 -13.42 -1.53 7.39
N SER A 43 -14.02 -1.46 6.20
CA SER A 43 -15.46 -1.73 6.03
C SER A 43 -15.81 -3.21 6.11
N MET A 44 -14.87 -4.09 5.72
CA MET A 44 -15.04 -5.54 5.79
C MET A 44 -14.70 -6.09 7.17
N ALA A 45 -13.83 -5.40 7.91
CA ALA A 45 -13.49 -5.78 9.27
C ALA A 45 -14.74 -5.72 10.17
N PRO A 46 -14.93 -6.71 11.07
CA PRO A 46 -16.04 -6.73 12.00
C PRO A 46 -16.05 -5.47 12.87
N VAL A 47 -17.22 -5.15 13.43
CA VAL A 47 -17.35 -4.01 14.34
C VAL A 47 -16.51 -4.26 15.58
N ASP A 48 -15.75 -3.24 15.96
CA ASP A 48 -14.88 -3.30 17.11
C ASP A 48 -15.71 -3.49 18.40
N PRO A 49 -15.44 -4.54 19.20
CA PRO A 49 -16.13 -4.76 20.48
C PRO A 49 -15.74 -3.70 21.51
N LYS A 50 -16.63 -3.38 22.47
CA LYS A 50 -16.39 -2.37 23.52
C LYS A 50 -15.19 -2.69 24.42
N ASP A 51 -15.04 -3.96 24.81
CA ASP A 51 -14.01 -4.43 25.74
C ASP A 51 -12.98 -5.36 25.08
N GLY A 52 -12.92 -5.38 23.75
CA GLY A 52 -12.09 -6.32 22.99
C GLY A 52 -11.06 -5.66 22.08
N ILE A 53 -10.55 -6.43 21.13
CA ILE A 53 -9.48 -5.99 20.23
C ILE A 53 -10.09 -5.21 19.07
N HIS A 54 -9.69 -3.94 18.94
CA HIS A 54 -10.15 -3.09 17.85
C HIS A 54 -9.35 -3.38 16.57
N LEU A 55 -9.98 -4.02 15.60
CA LEU A 55 -9.36 -4.41 14.34
C LEU A 55 -9.30 -3.25 13.35
N LYS A 56 -10.33 -2.40 13.27
CA LYS A 56 -10.34 -1.27 12.33
C LYS A 56 -9.19 -0.28 12.51
N PRO A 57 -8.81 0.16 13.73
CA PRO A 57 -7.67 1.07 13.90
C PRO A 57 -6.33 0.40 13.58
N SER A 58 -6.24 -0.93 13.65
CA SER A 58 -5.02 -1.66 13.30
C SER A 58 -4.68 -1.57 11.80
N ILE A 59 -5.69 -1.38 10.96
CA ILE A 59 -5.55 -1.32 9.50
C ILE A 59 -5.05 0.06 9.11
N ARG A 60 -3.82 0.13 8.61
CA ARG A 60 -3.10 1.37 8.29
C ARG A 60 -2.16 1.18 7.11
N HIS A 61 -1.73 2.29 6.52
CA HIS A 61 -0.64 2.30 5.56
C HIS A 61 0.41 3.32 5.97
N TYR A 62 1.63 3.14 5.48
CA TYR A 62 2.74 4.06 5.69
C TYR A 62 3.66 4.07 4.48
N GLU A 63 4.30 5.21 4.26
CA GLU A 63 5.27 5.40 3.19
C GLU A 63 6.58 4.65 3.50
N THR A 64 7.23 4.15 2.44
CA THR A 64 8.55 3.50 2.54
C THR A 64 9.67 4.48 2.17
N GLU A 65 10.85 4.30 2.75
CA GLU A 65 12.04 5.16 2.49
C GLU A 65 12.41 5.25 1.00
N THR A 66 12.18 4.17 0.25
CA THR A 66 12.48 4.09 -1.20
C THR A 66 11.36 4.62 -2.10
N GLY A 67 10.28 5.15 -1.50
CA GLY A 67 9.03 5.49 -2.18
C GLY A 67 8.12 4.28 -2.35
N GLY A 68 6.82 4.50 -2.16
CA GLY A 68 5.81 3.45 -2.15
C GLY A 68 5.01 3.43 -0.86
N GLN A 69 4.17 2.41 -0.69
CA GLN A 69 3.28 2.28 0.46
C GLN A 69 3.22 0.83 0.91
N VAL A 70 3.32 0.62 2.22
CA VAL A 70 3.02 -0.66 2.85
C VAL A 70 1.67 -0.55 3.54
N VAL A 71 0.76 -1.46 3.24
CA VAL A 71 -0.52 -1.58 3.93
C VAL A 71 -0.43 -2.75 4.91
N ARG A 72 -0.81 -2.52 6.16
CA ARG A 72 -0.77 -3.49 7.25
C ARG A 72 -2.12 -3.53 7.96
N ALA A 73 -2.59 -4.73 8.25
CA ALA A 73 -3.63 -4.99 9.22
C ALA A 73 -3.01 -5.72 10.41
N GLY A 74 -3.39 -5.35 11.63
CA GLY A 74 -2.88 -5.94 12.86
C GLY A 74 -1.50 -5.45 13.31
N GLY A 75 -0.66 -6.39 13.74
CA GLY A 75 0.63 -6.18 14.41
C GLY A 75 0.47 -5.86 15.90
N GLU A 76 1.36 -5.06 16.46
CA GLU A 76 1.37 -4.69 17.90
C GLU A 76 0.02 -4.22 18.44
N ALA A 77 -0.81 -3.58 17.60
CA ALA A 77 -2.14 -3.09 17.99
C ALA A 77 -3.14 -4.21 18.31
N THR A 78 -2.91 -5.42 17.79
CA THR A 78 -3.81 -6.58 17.89
C THR A 78 -3.10 -7.82 18.45
N THR A 79 -1.81 -7.71 18.76
CA THR A 79 -1.02 -8.74 19.44
C THR A 79 -1.34 -8.75 20.93
N ARG A 80 -1.85 -9.86 21.45
CA ARG A 80 -2.12 -10.06 22.89
C ARG A 80 -1.68 -11.44 23.35
N PRO A 81 -1.44 -11.64 24.66
CA PRO A 81 -1.18 -12.97 25.21
C PRO A 81 -2.35 -13.91 24.95
N VAL A 82 -2.07 -15.16 24.56
CA VAL A 82 -3.09 -16.17 24.18
C VAL A 82 -3.91 -16.62 25.40
N LYS A 83 -3.29 -16.60 26.59
CA LYS A 83 -3.91 -16.87 27.90
C LYS A 83 -3.22 -15.99 28.96
N ASP A 84 -3.99 -15.56 29.96
CA ASP A 84 -3.43 -14.83 31.11
C ASP A 84 -2.31 -15.66 31.77
N GLY A 85 -1.10 -15.09 31.81
CA GLY A 85 0.08 -15.73 32.40
C GLY A 85 0.96 -16.55 31.46
N GLN A 86 0.64 -16.67 30.17
CA GLN A 86 1.55 -17.27 29.17
C GLN A 86 2.38 -16.21 28.42
N SER A 87 3.64 -16.54 28.14
CA SER A 87 4.56 -15.69 27.36
C SER A 87 4.26 -15.67 25.85
N ALA A 88 3.41 -16.58 25.38
CA ALA A 88 3.01 -16.65 23.98
C ALA A 88 2.02 -15.53 23.65
N THR A 89 2.40 -14.68 22.68
CA THR A 89 1.54 -13.64 22.12
C THR A 89 1.06 -14.04 20.73
N TYR A 90 -0.14 -13.59 20.36
CA TYR A 90 -0.75 -13.87 19.08
C TYR A 90 -1.44 -12.63 18.52
N ASP A 91 -1.31 -12.42 17.20
CA ASP A 91 -1.99 -11.35 16.50
C ASP A 91 -3.42 -11.77 16.15
N TYR A 92 -4.39 -11.22 16.88
CA TYR A 92 -5.80 -11.56 16.69
C TYR A 92 -6.37 -11.08 15.35
N ALA A 93 -5.70 -10.17 14.63
CA ALA A 93 -6.07 -9.85 13.26
C ALA A 93 -5.86 -11.05 12.31
N LEU A 94 -4.83 -11.87 12.56
CA LEU A 94 -4.59 -13.11 11.79
C LEU A 94 -5.63 -14.19 12.13
N ALA A 95 -5.99 -14.34 13.40
CA ALA A 95 -7.06 -15.24 13.82
C ALA A 95 -8.39 -14.85 13.14
N GLN A 96 -8.68 -13.55 13.04
CA GLN A 96 -9.86 -13.08 12.33
C GLN A 96 -9.79 -13.39 10.82
N GLU A 97 -8.67 -13.08 10.17
CA GLU A 97 -8.51 -13.23 8.72
C GLU A 97 -8.58 -14.70 8.26
N PHE A 98 -7.96 -15.62 9.01
CA PHE A 98 -7.81 -17.02 8.60
C PHE A 98 -8.68 -18.00 9.40
N GLY A 99 -9.32 -17.54 10.46
CA GLY A 99 -10.03 -18.40 11.40
C GLY A 99 -9.09 -19.12 12.37
N THR A 100 -9.68 -19.80 13.33
CA THR A 100 -9.00 -20.66 14.31
C THR A 100 -9.71 -22.02 14.36
N GLN A 101 -9.27 -22.91 15.25
CA GLN A 101 -9.93 -24.19 15.45
C GLN A 101 -11.40 -24.05 15.88
N GLU A 102 -11.74 -22.99 16.63
CA GLU A 102 -13.08 -22.78 17.20
C GLU A 102 -13.85 -21.63 16.52
N MET A 103 -13.24 -20.91 15.59
CA MET A 103 -13.84 -19.77 14.91
C MET A 103 -13.64 -19.84 13.41
N ALA A 104 -14.73 -19.74 12.64
CA ALA A 104 -14.65 -19.65 11.19
C ALA A 104 -13.92 -18.38 10.73
N ALA A 105 -13.24 -18.46 9.58
CA ALA A 105 -12.53 -17.32 9.00
C ALA A 105 -13.50 -16.19 8.62
N ASN A 106 -13.13 -14.96 8.97
CA ASN A 106 -13.84 -13.74 8.55
C ASN A 106 -12.83 -12.78 7.90
N PRO A 107 -12.46 -13.06 6.64
CA PRO A 107 -11.39 -12.35 5.96
C PRO A 107 -11.83 -10.94 5.56
N PHE A 108 -10.99 -9.97 5.86
CA PHE A 108 -11.23 -8.55 5.61
C PHE A 108 -10.08 -7.88 4.83
N PHE A 109 -8.86 -8.41 4.94
CA PHE A 109 -7.67 -7.78 4.39
C PHE A 109 -7.34 -8.26 2.96
N TRP A 110 -7.19 -9.56 2.77
CA TRP A 110 -6.82 -10.12 1.48
C TRP A 110 -7.97 -10.10 0.45
N PRO A 111 -9.25 -10.27 0.82
CA PRO A 111 -10.36 -10.05 -0.11
C PRO A 111 -10.37 -8.63 -0.67
N ALA A 112 -10.15 -7.62 0.17
CA ALA A 112 -10.06 -6.22 -0.26
C ALA A 112 -8.91 -6.00 -1.24
N TYR A 113 -7.73 -6.58 -0.98
CA TYR A 113 -6.60 -6.53 -1.93
C TYR A 113 -6.94 -7.19 -3.27
N ARG A 114 -7.52 -8.39 -3.24
CA ARG A 114 -7.87 -9.15 -4.45
C ARG A 114 -8.86 -8.40 -5.32
N LEU A 115 -9.84 -7.74 -4.71
CA LEU A 115 -10.80 -6.90 -5.41
C LEU A 115 -10.13 -5.78 -6.22
N PHE A 116 -9.10 -5.14 -5.66
CA PHE A 116 -8.45 -3.99 -6.30
C PHE A 116 -7.15 -4.29 -7.02
N LYS A 117 -6.60 -5.50 -6.92
CA LYS A 117 -5.29 -5.89 -7.49
C LYS A 117 -5.09 -5.40 -8.93
N LYS A 118 -6.08 -5.60 -9.81
CA LYS A 118 -6.04 -5.14 -11.21
C LYS A 118 -6.12 -3.62 -11.33
N LYS A 119 -7.00 -2.97 -10.55
CA LYS A 119 -7.18 -1.51 -10.53
C LYS A 119 -5.90 -0.80 -10.09
N PHE A 120 -5.26 -1.29 -9.03
CA PHE A 120 -4.03 -0.72 -8.48
C PHE A 120 -2.86 -0.80 -9.46
N ALA A 121 -2.69 -1.96 -10.09
CA ALA A 121 -1.68 -2.14 -11.14
C ALA A 121 -1.92 -1.18 -12.32
N SER A 122 -3.16 -1.09 -12.80
CA SER A 122 -3.53 -0.19 -13.90
C SER A 122 -3.33 1.28 -13.54
N ARG A 123 -3.74 1.72 -12.34
CA ARG A 123 -3.55 3.11 -11.87
C ARG A 123 -2.08 3.48 -11.82
N ARG A 124 -1.23 2.63 -11.23
CA ARG A 124 0.22 2.85 -11.16
C ARG A 124 0.85 2.97 -12.54
N SER A 125 0.56 2.05 -13.46
CA SER A 125 1.09 2.10 -14.83
C SER A 125 0.63 3.34 -15.59
N ARG A 126 -0.64 3.74 -15.44
CA ARG A 126 -1.14 4.98 -16.07
C ARG A 126 -0.51 6.24 -15.50
N ALA A 127 -0.31 6.31 -14.18
CA ALA A 127 0.35 7.44 -13.54
C ALA A 127 1.80 7.59 -14.02
N MET A 128 2.55 6.48 -14.09
CA MET A 128 3.91 6.46 -14.61
C MET A 128 3.96 6.90 -16.09
N ASN A 129 3.11 6.32 -16.95
CA ASN A 129 3.06 6.68 -18.37
C ASN A 129 2.66 8.15 -18.57
N LYS A 130 1.72 8.65 -17.76
CA LYS A 130 1.31 10.05 -17.78
C LYS A 130 2.47 10.96 -17.36
N ALA A 131 3.16 10.65 -16.27
CA ALA A 131 4.29 11.45 -15.80
C ALA A 131 5.42 11.56 -16.84
N ILE A 132 5.71 10.45 -17.54
CA ILE A 132 6.68 10.44 -18.64
C ILE A 132 6.20 11.32 -19.81
N LYS A 133 4.91 11.22 -20.17
CA LYS A 133 4.32 12.00 -21.25
C LYS A 133 4.31 13.50 -20.91
N ASP A 134 3.89 13.86 -19.72
CA ASP A 134 3.81 15.24 -19.23
C ASP A 134 5.21 15.85 -19.20
N PHE A 135 6.19 15.10 -18.68
CA PHE A 135 7.60 15.49 -18.73
C PHE A 135 8.09 15.72 -20.17
N ASN A 136 7.77 14.82 -21.12
CA ASN A 136 8.16 14.96 -22.53
C ASN A 136 7.51 16.19 -23.20
N ASN A 137 6.32 16.59 -22.75
CA ASN A 137 5.62 17.78 -23.20
C ASN A 137 6.11 19.07 -22.51
N GLY A 138 7.04 18.98 -21.56
CA GLY A 138 7.59 20.13 -20.85
C GLY A 138 6.76 20.60 -19.64
N GLN A 139 5.88 19.74 -19.12
CA GLN A 139 5.07 19.97 -17.90
C GLN A 139 5.64 19.27 -16.67
#